data_AF-A3UGM1-F1
#
_entry.id   AF-A3UGM1-F1
#
_cell.length_a   1.000
_cell.length_b   1.000
_cell.length_c   1.000
_cell.angle_alpha   90.00
_cell.angle_beta   90.00
_cell.angle_gamma   90.00
#
_symmetry.space_group_name_H-M   'P 1'
#
loop_
_entity.id
_entity.type
_entity.pdbx_description
1 polymer ?
#
loop_
_entity_poly.entity_id
_entity_poly.type
_entity_poly.pdbx_seq_one_letter_code
_entity_poly.pdbx_strand_id
1 'polypeptide(L)'
;MTTSSPERLHALDALRASALLLGVVLHATLSFFPTTGVWLIADTDRSSLMSGLFFVIHAFRMPLFFLLAGFFGRMMYRRMGAGRFALSRLKRIGLPFVSLWPIMFVAFIALFIWGMTAMYGPLPEGEAPPLNWRTLPLSHLWFLYVLLLIYPAAILTALAARIIPGADALGRAVDKLIAMLAGTPFLLVAPAALVAALVFSDSSGPIWFGVRSPDMGLLPNTPALVTFPFAFWMGWMMQRQMHVLDQLKGVWFINLGLAALATAGCFVLVGFSPDLMMALTEMKKALFGLALGVAMWGFIFGFIGLFQALMNHHSPVWRYLADSSYWVYLVHLPLVVTLQIWMFDWVLPAEVKLVLILLIAMPILLVSYHLLVRGTFIGWILNGRTKPVFRRK
;
A
#
# COMPACT_ATOMS: atom_id res chain seq x y z
N MET A 1 -13.13 28.72 -26.33
CA MET A 1 -12.37 28.48 -25.08
C MET A 1 -11.94 27.02 -25.04
N THR A 2 -10.70 26.74 -25.39
CA THR A 2 -10.12 25.39 -25.32
C THR A 2 -10.06 24.97 -23.86
N THR A 3 -10.90 24.00 -23.49
CA THR A 3 -10.83 23.34 -22.19
C THR A 3 -9.49 22.59 -22.12
N SER A 4 -8.46 23.24 -21.59
CA SER A 4 -7.21 22.58 -21.24
C SER A 4 -7.59 21.41 -20.32
N SER A 5 -7.48 20.18 -20.84
CA SER A 5 -7.60 18.99 -20.00
C SER A 5 -6.66 19.19 -18.82
N PRO A 6 -7.12 19.01 -17.56
CA PRO A 6 -6.27 19.26 -16.40
C PRO A 6 -4.96 18.50 -16.56
N GLU A 7 -3.85 19.23 -16.48
CA GLU A 7 -2.50 18.71 -16.67
C GLU A 7 -2.35 17.43 -15.85
N ARG A 8 -2.14 16.32 -16.55
CA ARG A 8 -2.14 15.01 -15.93
C ARG A 8 -0.82 14.82 -15.21
N LEU A 9 -0.88 14.43 -13.94
CA LEU A 9 0.31 14.23 -13.11
C LEU A 9 0.98 12.90 -13.47
N HIS A 10 1.77 12.91 -14.54
CA HIS A 10 2.42 11.73 -15.12
C HIS A 10 3.32 11.00 -14.12
N ALA A 11 4.11 11.75 -13.36
CA ALA A 11 4.97 11.23 -12.32
C ALA A 11 4.20 10.47 -11.23
N LEU A 12 3.06 11.00 -10.77
CA LEU A 12 2.24 10.32 -9.76
C LEU A 12 1.53 9.07 -10.32
N ASP A 13 1.14 9.07 -11.60
CA ASP A 13 0.64 7.87 -12.28
C ASP A 13 1.74 6.77 -12.31
N ALA A 14 2.97 7.13 -12.68
CA ALA A 14 4.12 6.21 -12.72
C ALA A 14 4.51 5.72 -11.32
N LEU A 15 4.48 6.58 -10.31
CA LEU A 15 4.77 6.22 -8.92
C LEU A 15 3.73 5.23 -8.38
N ARG A 16 2.45 5.50 -8.61
CA ARG A 16 1.34 4.61 -8.22
C ARG A 16 1.48 3.24 -8.89
N ALA A 17 1.81 3.21 -10.19
CA ALA A 17 2.02 1.98 -10.93
C ALA A 17 3.19 1.18 -10.34
N SER A 18 4.33 1.83 -10.11
CA SER A 18 5.53 1.21 -9.56
C SER A 18 5.31 0.65 -8.17
N ALA A 19 4.71 1.45 -7.26
CA ALA A 19 4.38 1.00 -5.90
C ALA A 19 3.41 -0.19 -5.88
N LEU A 20 2.59 -0.35 -6.92
CA LEU A 20 1.73 -1.52 -7.01
C LEU A 20 2.51 -2.75 -7.45
N LEU A 21 3.36 -2.63 -8.48
CA LEU A 21 4.19 -3.73 -8.93
C LEU A 21 5.08 -4.25 -7.79
N LEU A 22 5.65 -3.33 -7.00
CA LEU A 22 6.36 -3.68 -5.77
C LEU A 22 5.48 -4.43 -4.76
N GLY A 23 4.16 -4.21 -4.75
CA GLY A 23 3.23 -5.01 -3.97
C GLY A 23 3.17 -6.48 -4.39
N VAL A 24 3.20 -6.76 -5.69
CA VAL A 24 3.25 -8.13 -6.21
C VAL A 24 4.56 -8.80 -5.80
N VAL A 25 5.68 -8.07 -5.92
CA VAL A 25 7.00 -8.53 -5.45
C VAL A 25 6.97 -8.84 -3.95
N LEU A 26 6.46 -7.91 -3.13
CA LEU A 26 6.33 -8.08 -1.69
C LEU A 26 5.57 -9.37 -1.35
N HIS A 27 4.43 -9.64 -1.98
CA HIS A 27 3.67 -10.85 -1.69
C HIS A 27 4.36 -12.13 -2.20
N ALA A 28 5.07 -12.05 -3.32
CA ALA A 28 5.84 -13.16 -3.85
C ALA A 28 7.02 -13.56 -2.95
N THR A 29 7.57 -12.63 -2.14
CA THR A 29 8.66 -12.93 -1.20
C THR A 29 8.25 -13.74 0.04
N LEU A 30 6.97 -13.70 0.44
CA LEU A 30 6.52 -14.17 1.76
C LEU A 30 6.75 -15.66 2.02
N SER A 31 6.68 -16.51 0.99
CA SER A 31 6.91 -17.96 1.11
C SER A 31 8.37 -18.31 1.39
N PHE A 32 9.32 -17.42 1.08
CA PHE A 32 10.75 -17.67 1.19
C PHE A 32 11.36 -17.15 2.49
N PHE A 33 10.53 -16.64 3.41
CA PHE A 33 11.00 -16.13 4.69
C PHE A 33 11.66 -17.23 5.51
N PRO A 34 12.84 -17.01 6.12
CA PRO A 34 13.46 -17.99 6.99
C PRO A 34 12.57 -18.40 8.17
N THR A 35 11.71 -17.49 8.62
CA THR A 35 10.77 -17.71 9.72
C THR A 35 9.50 -18.38 9.24
N THR A 36 9.14 -19.50 9.87
CA THR A 36 7.90 -20.24 9.60
C THR A 36 6.69 -19.60 10.32
N GLY A 37 5.48 -19.94 9.91
CA GLY A 37 4.24 -19.42 10.52
C GLY A 37 3.89 -17.97 10.15
N VAL A 38 4.66 -17.32 9.27
CA VAL A 38 4.40 -15.96 8.77
C VAL A 38 3.41 -15.94 7.61
N TRP A 39 3.41 -16.99 6.79
CA TRP A 39 2.65 -17.05 5.54
C TRP A 39 1.98 -18.41 5.34
N LEU A 40 1.09 -18.49 4.34
CA LEU A 40 0.28 -19.68 4.05
C LEU A 40 1.13 -20.89 3.65
N ILE A 41 2.24 -20.65 2.97
CA ILE A 41 3.16 -21.67 2.48
C ILE A 41 4.59 -21.24 2.83
N ALA A 42 5.38 -22.24 3.15
CA ALA A 42 6.73 -22.07 3.62
C ALA A 42 7.61 -22.93 2.68
N ASP A 43 8.39 -22.29 1.80
CA ASP A 43 9.17 -22.95 0.74
C ASP A 43 10.28 -23.89 1.29
N THR A 44 10.82 -24.79 0.48
CA THR A 44 11.98 -25.61 0.89
C THR A 44 13.28 -24.83 0.91
N ASP A 45 13.42 -23.79 0.09
CA ASP A 45 14.58 -22.89 0.06
C ASP A 45 14.21 -21.51 0.63
N ARG A 46 15.00 -21.02 1.60
CA ARG A 46 14.72 -19.77 2.34
C ARG A 46 15.84 -18.77 2.22
N SER A 47 15.47 -17.50 2.18
CA SER A 47 16.42 -16.41 2.00
C SER A 47 16.08 -15.21 2.87
N SER A 48 17.02 -14.79 3.71
CA SER A 48 16.91 -13.55 4.50
C SER A 48 16.89 -12.29 3.63
N LEU A 49 17.37 -12.40 2.38
CA LEU A 49 17.23 -11.32 1.40
C LEU A 49 15.75 -11.11 1.03
N MET A 50 14.93 -12.17 1.00
CA MET A 50 13.50 -12.07 0.69
C MET A 50 12.74 -11.31 1.79
N SER A 51 13.04 -11.59 3.06
CA SER A 51 12.49 -10.82 4.18
C SER A 51 13.03 -9.40 4.23
N GLY A 52 14.31 -9.17 3.90
CA GLY A 52 14.87 -7.82 3.75
C GLY A 52 14.17 -7.00 2.65
N LEU A 53 13.96 -7.61 1.47
CA LEU A 53 13.25 -7.00 0.35
C LEU A 53 11.79 -6.67 0.72
N PHE A 54 11.10 -7.61 1.37
CA PHE A 54 9.77 -7.36 1.93
C PHE A 54 9.78 -6.16 2.87
N PHE A 55 10.70 -6.11 3.83
CA PHE A 55 10.75 -5.06 4.85
C PHE A 55 10.86 -3.68 4.21
N VAL A 56 11.78 -3.52 3.26
CA VAL A 56 11.99 -2.25 2.54
C VAL A 56 10.71 -1.81 1.82
N ILE A 57 10.04 -2.71 1.09
CA ILE A 57 8.81 -2.37 0.36
C ILE A 57 7.66 -2.08 1.35
N HIS A 58 7.52 -2.91 2.39
CA HIS A 58 6.49 -2.80 3.42
C HIS A 58 6.57 -1.47 4.17
N ALA A 59 7.78 -0.98 4.45
CA ALA A 59 8.03 0.23 5.23
C ALA A 59 7.31 1.48 4.68
N PHE A 60 7.09 1.58 3.35
CA PHE A 60 6.53 2.80 2.76
C PHE A 60 5.32 2.58 1.85
N ARG A 61 5.15 1.39 1.26
CA ARG A 61 4.20 1.18 0.15
C ARG A 61 2.76 1.53 0.54
N MET A 62 2.26 1.02 1.66
CA MET A 62 0.86 1.24 2.05
C MET A 62 0.59 2.70 2.44
N PRO A 63 1.39 3.34 3.30
CA PRO A 63 1.28 4.78 3.56
C PRO A 63 1.36 5.63 2.28
N LEU A 64 2.22 5.29 1.31
CA LEU A 64 2.28 5.97 0.02
C LEU A 64 0.94 5.87 -0.73
N PHE A 65 0.30 4.70 -0.77
CA PHE A 65 -1.00 4.55 -1.39
C PHE A 65 -2.10 5.37 -0.71
N PHE A 66 -2.09 5.45 0.62
CA PHE A 66 -3.03 6.31 1.34
C PHE A 66 -2.78 7.79 1.06
N LEU A 67 -1.52 8.24 1.00
CA LEU A 67 -1.16 9.59 0.58
C LEU A 67 -1.69 9.90 -0.83
N LEU A 68 -1.43 9.03 -1.80
CA LEU A 68 -1.94 9.19 -3.16
C LEU A 68 -3.49 9.18 -3.19
N ALA A 69 -4.14 8.34 -2.38
CA ALA A 69 -5.59 8.30 -2.26
C ALA A 69 -6.17 9.61 -1.71
N GLY A 70 -5.50 10.24 -0.74
CA GLY A 70 -5.87 11.56 -0.22
C GLY A 70 -5.66 12.68 -1.23
N PHE A 71 -4.53 12.65 -1.92
CA PHE A 71 -4.19 13.59 -2.97
C PHE A 71 -5.23 13.58 -4.09
N PHE A 72 -5.45 12.43 -4.73
CA PHE A 72 -6.45 12.30 -5.80
C PHE A 72 -7.89 12.39 -5.26
N GLY A 73 -8.12 11.96 -4.03
CA GLY A 73 -9.40 12.08 -3.33
C GLY A 73 -9.85 13.53 -3.22
N ARG A 74 -8.97 14.44 -2.79
CA ARG A 74 -9.26 15.88 -2.74
C ARG A 74 -9.58 16.45 -4.12
N MET A 75 -8.77 16.09 -5.13
CA MET A 75 -8.98 16.55 -6.51
C MET A 75 -10.37 16.14 -7.03
N MET A 76 -10.78 14.90 -6.74
CA MET A 76 -12.10 14.38 -7.10
C MET A 76 -13.23 15.04 -6.30
N TYR A 77 -13.04 15.24 -4.98
CA TYR A 77 -14.00 15.92 -4.11
C TYR A 77 -14.27 17.35 -4.60
N ARG A 78 -13.23 18.12 -4.94
CA ARG A 78 -13.38 19.48 -5.47
C ARG A 78 -14.14 19.55 -6.79
N ARG A 79 -13.99 18.54 -7.65
CA ARG A 79 -14.65 18.49 -8.97
C ARG A 79 -16.12 18.07 -8.90
N MET A 80 -16.48 17.20 -7.96
CA MET A 80 -17.82 16.56 -7.95
C MET A 80 -18.70 16.98 -6.76
N GLY A 81 -18.13 17.55 -5.70
CA GLY A 81 -18.83 17.82 -4.44
C GLY A 81 -19.05 16.57 -3.59
N ALA A 82 -19.48 16.76 -2.34
CA ALA A 82 -19.52 15.70 -1.32
C ALA A 82 -20.40 14.49 -1.69
N GLY A 83 -21.65 14.72 -2.11
CA GLY A 83 -22.59 13.63 -2.41
C GLY A 83 -22.15 12.75 -3.58
N ARG A 84 -21.78 13.37 -4.73
CA ARG A 84 -21.28 12.63 -5.89
C ARG A 84 -19.93 11.97 -5.62
N PHE A 85 -19.08 12.58 -4.80
CA PHE A 85 -17.84 11.97 -4.34
C PHE A 85 -18.09 10.71 -3.52
N ALA A 86 -18.98 10.76 -2.52
CA ALA A 86 -19.36 9.61 -1.70
C ALA A 86 -19.90 8.46 -2.56
N LEU A 87 -20.86 8.75 -3.46
CA LEU A 87 -21.41 7.75 -4.38
C LEU A 87 -20.33 7.17 -5.31
N SER A 88 -19.40 8.00 -5.78
CA SER A 88 -18.26 7.52 -6.57
C SER A 88 -17.36 6.58 -5.78
N ARG A 89 -17.08 6.86 -4.50
CA ARG A 89 -16.25 5.97 -3.66
C ARG A 89 -16.99 4.66 -3.34
N LEU A 90 -18.27 4.72 -3.00
CA LEU A 90 -19.08 3.51 -2.79
C LEU A 90 -19.13 2.62 -4.03
N LYS A 91 -19.35 3.19 -5.22
CA LYS A 91 -19.38 2.41 -6.47
C LYS A 91 -18.03 1.82 -6.87
N ARG A 92 -16.93 2.54 -6.64
CA ARG A 92 -15.60 2.13 -7.14
C ARG A 92 -14.75 1.39 -6.12
N ILE A 93 -15.10 1.44 -4.84
CA ILE A 93 -14.34 0.86 -3.73
C ILE A 93 -15.25 -0.07 -2.92
N GLY A 94 -16.41 0.43 -2.50
CA GLY A 94 -17.39 -0.35 -1.74
C GLY A 94 -17.92 -1.55 -2.51
N LEU A 95 -18.37 -1.36 -3.75
CA LEU A 95 -18.90 -2.44 -4.56
C LEU A 95 -17.84 -3.51 -4.87
N PRO A 96 -16.62 -3.19 -5.37
CA PRO A 96 -15.58 -4.22 -5.52
C PRO A 96 -15.21 -4.92 -4.22
N PHE A 97 -15.16 -4.21 -3.09
CA PHE A 97 -14.91 -4.82 -1.79
C PHE A 97 -15.97 -5.86 -1.44
N VAL A 98 -17.26 -5.49 -1.44
CA VAL A 98 -18.35 -6.40 -1.06
C VAL A 98 -18.50 -7.56 -2.04
N SER A 99 -18.34 -7.32 -3.34
CA SER A 99 -18.50 -8.36 -4.37
C SER A 99 -17.33 -9.34 -4.42
N LEU A 100 -16.09 -8.88 -4.24
CA LEU A 100 -14.91 -9.74 -4.35
C LEU A 100 -14.51 -10.37 -3.02
N TRP A 101 -14.89 -9.79 -1.88
CA TRP A 101 -14.50 -10.33 -0.58
C TRP A 101 -14.91 -11.80 -0.38
N PRO A 102 -16.16 -12.25 -0.66
CA PRO A 102 -16.52 -13.66 -0.52
C PRO A 102 -15.71 -14.58 -1.42
N ILE A 103 -15.42 -14.13 -2.66
CA ILE A 103 -14.63 -14.89 -3.64
C ILE A 103 -13.19 -15.04 -3.14
N MET A 104 -12.59 -13.95 -2.67
CA MET A 104 -11.24 -13.97 -2.12
C MET A 104 -11.18 -14.82 -0.85
N PHE A 105 -12.17 -14.71 0.03
CA PHE A 105 -12.25 -15.49 1.26
C PHE A 105 -12.25 -17.00 0.98
N VAL A 106 -13.13 -17.47 0.09
CA VAL A 106 -13.17 -18.89 -0.31
C VAL A 106 -11.86 -19.31 -0.98
N ALA A 107 -11.32 -18.49 -1.88
CA ALA A 107 -10.05 -18.78 -2.54
C ALA A 107 -8.89 -18.90 -1.54
N PHE A 108 -8.80 -18.02 -0.54
CA PHE A 108 -7.75 -18.10 0.49
C PHE A 108 -7.91 -19.31 1.39
N ILE A 109 -9.14 -19.70 1.74
CA ILE A 109 -9.36 -20.95 2.48
C ILE A 109 -8.87 -22.14 1.66
N ALA A 110 -9.25 -22.23 0.39
CA ALA A 110 -8.81 -23.32 -0.48
C ALA A 110 -7.29 -23.37 -0.64
N LEU A 111 -6.65 -22.22 -0.86
CA LEU A 111 -5.19 -22.12 -0.97
C LEU A 111 -4.48 -22.42 0.35
N PHE A 112 -5.05 -22.01 1.48
CA PHE A 112 -4.53 -22.34 2.81
C PHE A 112 -4.58 -23.84 3.05
N ILE A 113 -5.73 -24.48 2.77
CA ILE A 113 -5.87 -25.94 2.89
C ILE A 113 -4.85 -26.64 1.98
N TRP A 114 -4.76 -26.24 0.71
CA TRP A 114 -3.81 -26.84 -0.22
C TRP A 114 -2.35 -26.68 0.23
N GLY A 115 -1.95 -25.47 0.65
CA GLY A 115 -0.60 -25.19 1.13
C GLY A 115 -0.25 -25.97 2.39
N MET A 116 -1.17 -26.03 3.35
CA MET A 116 -0.98 -26.82 4.58
C MET A 116 -0.92 -28.32 4.29
N THR A 117 -1.77 -28.83 3.40
CA THR A 117 -1.73 -30.24 3.00
C THR A 117 -0.45 -30.60 2.26
N ALA A 118 0.07 -29.69 1.43
CA ALA A 118 1.35 -29.88 0.74
C ALA A 118 2.53 -29.94 1.72
N MET A 119 2.54 -29.12 2.78
CA MET A 119 3.64 -29.08 3.76
C MET A 119 3.58 -30.21 4.80
N TYR A 120 2.39 -30.55 5.28
CA TYR A 120 2.21 -31.37 6.49
C TYR A 120 1.36 -32.62 6.28
N GLY A 121 0.85 -32.85 5.07
CA GLY A 121 -0.11 -33.92 4.79
C GLY A 121 -1.55 -33.55 5.19
N PRO A 122 -2.49 -34.52 5.17
CA PRO A 122 -3.89 -34.28 5.46
C PRO A 122 -4.08 -33.53 6.79
N LEU A 123 -4.88 -32.45 6.75
CA LEU A 123 -5.18 -31.67 7.95
C LEU A 123 -5.99 -32.53 8.94
N PRO A 124 -5.68 -32.48 10.24
CA PRO A 124 -6.50 -33.12 11.25
C PRO A 124 -7.90 -32.51 11.25
N GLU A 125 -8.92 -33.31 11.59
CA GLU A 125 -10.25 -32.79 11.84
C GLU A 125 -10.19 -31.79 13.00
N GLY A 126 -10.65 -30.57 12.75
CA GLY A 126 -10.61 -29.48 13.71
C GLY A 126 -11.69 -28.46 13.40
N GLU A 127 -12.15 -27.76 14.44
CA GLU A 127 -13.12 -26.69 14.27
C GLU A 127 -12.48 -25.48 13.60
N ALA A 128 -13.16 -24.94 12.58
CA ALA A 128 -12.77 -23.68 12.00
C ALA A 128 -12.85 -22.55 13.05
N PRO A 129 -11.90 -21.60 13.08
CA PRO A 129 -11.97 -20.47 13.99
C PRO A 129 -13.31 -19.74 13.86
N PRO A 130 -13.93 -19.30 14.97
CA PRO A 130 -15.23 -18.66 14.93
C PRO A 130 -15.15 -17.37 14.11
N LEU A 131 -16.04 -17.21 13.12
CA LEU A 131 -16.13 -16.01 12.32
C LEU A 131 -16.95 -14.94 13.05
N ASN A 132 -16.28 -13.89 13.52
CA ASN A 132 -16.91 -12.76 14.18
C ASN A 132 -16.25 -11.44 13.75
N TRP A 133 -16.77 -10.32 14.25
CA TRP A 133 -16.29 -8.98 13.87
C TRP A 133 -14.81 -8.71 14.20
N ARG A 134 -14.18 -9.48 15.09
CA ARG A 134 -12.74 -9.41 15.41
C ARG A 134 -11.88 -10.34 14.56
N THR A 135 -12.43 -11.48 14.14
CA THR A 135 -11.70 -12.55 13.43
C THR A 135 -11.99 -12.59 11.93
N LEU A 136 -12.94 -11.79 11.44
CA LEU A 136 -13.28 -11.67 10.02
C LEU A 136 -12.03 -11.31 9.21
N PRO A 137 -11.52 -12.18 8.32
CA PRO A 137 -10.36 -11.85 7.53
C PRO A 137 -10.76 -10.89 6.42
N LEU A 138 -10.32 -9.65 6.52
CA LEU A 138 -10.38 -8.70 5.41
C LEU A 138 -9.44 -9.13 4.29
N SER A 139 -8.50 -10.03 4.59
CA SER A 139 -7.54 -10.62 3.66
C SER A 139 -6.78 -9.51 2.91
N HIS A 140 -6.49 -9.71 1.63
CA HIS A 140 -5.82 -8.70 0.82
C HIS A 140 -6.64 -7.41 0.59
N LEU A 141 -7.96 -7.41 0.88
CA LEU A 141 -8.85 -6.31 0.55
C LEU A 141 -8.92 -5.21 1.63
N TRP A 142 -8.20 -5.36 2.73
CA TRP A 142 -8.20 -4.42 3.86
C TRP A 142 -7.95 -2.96 3.45
N PHE A 143 -7.14 -2.72 2.42
CA PHE A 143 -6.85 -1.36 1.95
C PHE A 143 -8.12 -0.65 1.45
N LEU A 144 -9.03 -1.36 0.77
CA LEU A 144 -10.32 -0.81 0.37
C LEU A 144 -11.20 -0.52 1.56
N TYR A 145 -11.21 -1.42 2.55
CA TYR A 145 -11.96 -1.24 3.79
C TYR A 145 -11.52 0.01 4.55
N VAL A 146 -10.21 0.18 4.79
CA VAL A 146 -9.68 1.36 5.49
C VAL A 146 -9.98 2.64 4.71
N LEU A 147 -9.92 2.62 3.37
CA LEU A 147 -10.35 3.76 2.57
C LEU A 147 -11.83 4.10 2.75
N LEU A 148 -12.72 3.10 2.87
CA LEU A 148 -14.14 3.32 3.15
C LEU A 148 -14.39 3.93 4.53
N LEU A 149 -13.50 3.71 5.50
CA LEU A 149 -13.52 4.41 6.79
C LEU A 149 -13.02 5.86 6.67
N ILE A 150 -11.97 6.08 5.88
CA ILE A 150 -11.32 7.38 5.72
C ILE A 150 -12.18 8.37 4.91
N TYR A 151 -12.86 7.94 3.84
CA TYR A 151 -13.59 8.87 2.98
C TYR A 151 -14.73 9.63 3.67
N PRO A 152 -15.58 9.00 4.50
CA PRO A 152 -16.54 9.73 5.32
C PRO A 152 -15.87 10.75 6.22
N ALA A 153 -14.79 10.37 6.91
CA ALA A 153 -14.03 11.30 7.75
C ALA A 153 -13.45 12.48 6.94
N ALA A 154 -12.95 12.25 5.73
CA ALA A 154 -12.47 13.30 4.84
C ALA A 154 -13.59 14.26 4.39
N ILE A 155 -14.79 13.73 4.10
CA ILE A 155 -15.98 14.55 3.80
C ILE A 155 -16.34 15.40 5.02
N LEU A 156 -16.38 14.80 6.21
CA LEU A 156 -16.67 15.50 7.47
C LEU A 156 -15.63 16.58 7.75
N THR A 157 -14.33 16.31 7.56
CA THR A 157 -13.27 17.32 7.69
C THR A 157 -13.48 18.48 6.71
N ALA A 158 -13.83 18.19 5.46
CA ALA A 158 -14.06 19.21 4.44
C ALA A 158 -15.32 20.06 4.70
N LEU A 159 -16.36 19.48 5.31
CA LEU A 159 -17.56 20.19 5.74
C LEU A 159 -17.30 21.02 7.01
N ALA A 160 -16.62 20.43 8.00
CA ALA A 160 -16.24 21.09 9.25
C ALA A 160 -15.38 22.33 8.99
N ALA A 161 -14.44 22.26 8.03
CA ALA A 161 -13.61 23.40 7.65
C ALA A 161 -14.42 24.63 7.17
N ARG A 162 -15.64 24.43 6.66
CA ARG A 162 -16.52 25.52 6.20
C ARG A 162 -17.37 26.14 7.30
N ILE A 163 -17.64 25.39 8.36
CA ILE A 163 -18.60 25.76 9.40
C ILE A 163 -17.88 26.23 10.66
N ILE A 164 -16.75 25.61 11.00
CA ILE A 164 -16.00 25.90 12.22
C ILE A 164 -15.17 27.19 12.02
N PRO A 165 -15.42 28.26 12.78
CA PRO A 165 -14.60 29.47 12.72
C PRO A 165 -13.13 29.16 13.01
N GLY A 166 -12.23 29.67 12.17
CA GLY A 166 -10.78 29.47 12.33
C GLY A 166 -10.21 28.18 11.75
N ALA A 167 -11.04 27.19 11.36
CA ALA A 167 -10.55 25.95 10.74
C ALA A 167 -9.79 26.20 9.42
N ASP A 168 -10.26 27.16 8.63
CA ASP A 168 -9.57 27.61 7.42
C ASP A 168 -8.20 28.26 7.71
N ALA A 169 -8.10 29.02 8.82
CA ALA A 169 -6.84 29.64 9.24
C ALA A 169 -5.83 28.59 9.69
N LEU A 170 -6.25 27.61 10.49
CA LEU A 170 -5.44 26.46 10.88
C LEU A 170 -4.96 25.69 9.64
N GLY A 171 -5.86 25.41 8.70
CA GLY A 171 -5.51 24.74 7.45
C GLY A 171 -4.45 25.50 6.64
N ARG A 172 -4.53 26.84 6.56
CA ARG A 172 -3.51 27.67 5.90
C ARG A 172 -2.18 27.70 6.66
N ALA A 173 -2.20 27.66 7.99
CA ALA A 173 -1.00 27.59 8.80
C ALA A 173 -0.25 26.26 8.60
N VAL A 174 -0.98 25.14 8.62
CA VAL A 174 -0.43 23.81 8.31
C VAL A 174 0.09 23.77 6.87
N ASP A 175 -0.66 24.33 5.92
CA ASP A 175 -0.21 24.44 4.54
C ASP A 175 1.14 25.14 4.43
N LYS A 176 1.26 26.34 5.04
CA LYS A 176 2.49 27.13 5.04
C LYS A 176 3.66 26.38 5.68
N LEU A 177 3.41 25.65 6.76
CA LEU A 177 4.43 24.82 7.42
C LEU A 177 4.92 23.71 6.49
N ILE A 178 4.02 22.97 5.84
CA ILE A 178 4.39 21.92 4.88
C ILE A 178 5.21 22.53 3.73
N ALA A 179 4.77 23.64 3.14
CA ALA A 179 5.47 24.30 2.04
C ALA A 179 6.85 24.85 2.44
N MET A 180 7.00 25.34 3.68
CA MET A 180 8.28 25.79 4.21
C MET A 180 9.26 24.62 4.36
N LEU A 181 8.77 23.46 4.84
CA LEU A 181 9.61 22.31 5.15
C LEU A 181 9.84 21.38 3.97
N ALA A 182 8.98 21.37 2.94
CA ALA A 182 9.02 20.40 1.85
C ALA A 182 10.30 20.42 1.01
N GLY A 183 11.02 21.55 0.97
CA GLY A 183 12.34 21.65 0.37
C GLY A 183 13.48 21.20 1.28
N THR A 184 13.19 20.53 2.40
CA THR A 184 14.17 20.16 3.43
C THR A 184 13.85 18.78 4.02
N PRO A 185 14.83 18.07 4.61
CA PRO A 185 14.55 16.82 5.33
C PRO A 185 13.73 17.02 6.61
N PHE A 186 13.53 18.25 7.09
CA PHE A 186 12.75 18.52 8.29
C PHE A 186 11.25 18.21 8.13
N LEU A 187 10.74 18.08 6.90
CA LEU A 187 9.38 17.59 6.67
C LEU A 187 9.17 16.17 7.23
N LEU A 188 10.24 15.39 7.42
CA LEU A 188 10.20 14.04 7.98
C LEU A 188 9.89 14.00 9.48
N VAL A 189 10.21 15.06 10.23
CA VAL A 189 10.26 15.02 11.70
C VAL A 189 8.92 14.67 12.32
N ALA A 190 7.87 15.43 12.01
CA ALA A 190 6.53 15.19 12.55
C ALA A 190 5.96 13.80 12.16
N PRO A 191 5.97 13.41 10.86
CA PRO A 191 5.52 12.07 10.48
C PRO A 191 6.35 10.93 11.12
N ALA A 192 7.66 11.07 11.22
CA ALA A 192 8.53 10.06 11.81
C ALA A 192 8.29 9.93 13.31
N ALA A 193 8.11 11.05 14.03
CA ALA A 193 7.77 11.06 15.44
C ALA A 193 6.41 10.40 15.71
N LEU A 194 5.42 10.61 14.82
CA LEU A 194 4.13 9.93 14.92
C LEU A 194 4.28 8.40 14.79
N VAL A 195 5.00 7.93 13.78
CA VAL A 195 5.25 6.49 13.59
C VAL A 195 6.02 5.92 14.79
N ALA A 196 7.03 6.65 15.30
CA ALA A 196 7.78 6.25 16.48
C ALA A 196 6.89 6.07 17.71
N ALA A 197 6.02 7.06 17.99
CA ALA A 197 5.09 6.98 19.10
C ALA A 197 4.10 5.80 18.97
N LEU A 198 3.57 5.56 17.77
CA LEU A 198 2.65 4.46 17.51
C LEU A 198 3.31 3.09 17.69
N VAL A 199 4.50 2.89 17.10
CA VAL A 199 5.27 1.66 17.23
C VAL A 199 5.68 1.44 18.68
N PHE A 200 6.09 2.50 19.39
CA PHE A 200 6.42 2.43 20.81
C PHE A 200 5.21 2.02 21.66
N SER A 201 4.02 2.55 21.35
CA SER A 201 2.79 2.23 22.08
C SER A 201 2.20 0.85 21.77
N ASP A 202 2.51 0.26 20.62
CA ASP A 202 1.96 -1.05 20.25
C ASP A 202 2.78 -2.19 20.86
N SER A 203 2.12 -3.03 21.65
CA SER A 203 2.69 -4.26 22.24
C SER A 203 2.00 -5.53 21.74
N SER A 204 1.09 -5.41 20.78
CA SER A 204 0.14 -6.49 20.45
C SER A 204 0.54 -7.34 19.23
N GLY A 205 1.75 -7.23 18.72
CA GLY A 205 2.26 -8.08 17.64
C GLY A 205 3.76 -7.98 17.40
N PRO A 206 4.30 -8.76 16.45
CA PRO A 206 5.73 -8.81 16.20
C PRO A 206 6.27 -7.45 15.75
N ILE A 207 7.24 -6.93 16.50
CA ILE A 207 7.81 -5.59 16.31
C ILE A 207 8.41 -5.41 14.91
N TRP A 208 8.92 -6.49 14.30
CA TRP A 208 9.58 -6.48 13.00
C TRP A 208 8.67 -5.95 11.87
N PHE A 209 7.35 -6.15 11.94
CA PHE A 209 6.43 -5.62 10.93
C PHE A 209 6.10 -4.12 11.11
N GLY A 210 6.53 -3.51 12.22
CA GLY A 210 6.29 -2.10 12.50
C GLY A 210 4.80 -1.76 12.50
N VAL A 211 4.38 -0.90 11.56
CA VAL A 211 2.94 -0.60 11.35
C VAL A 211 2.28 -1.79 10.66
N ARG A 212 1.56 -2.60 11.44
CA ARG A 212 0.92 -3.84 10.98
C ARG A 212 -0.28 -3.59 10.07
N SER A 213 -0.47 -4.46 9.09
CA SER A 213 -1.69 -4.49 8.29
C SER A 213 -2.91 -4.79 9.18
N PRO A 214 -4.05 -4.12 8.95
CA PRO A 214 -5.31 -4.46 9.59
C PRO A 214 -6.09 -5.44 8.71
N ASP A 215 -5.51 -6.60 8.45
CA ASP A 215 -6.05 -7.65 7.57
C ASP A 215 -7.04 -8.60 8.27
N MET A 216 -7.19 -8.45 9.59
CA MET A 216 -8.12 -9.19 10.43
C MET A 216 -9.01 -8.25 11.24
N GLY A 217 -10.31 -8.54 11.27
CA GLY A 217 -11.32 -7.82 12.03
C GLY A 217 -11.79 -6.51 11.39
N LEU A 218 -12.95 -6.03 11.86
CA LEU A 218 -13.55 -4.76 11.43
C LEU A 218 -12.99 -3.54 12.19
N LEU A 219 -12.25 -3.75 13.29
CA LEU A 219 -11.53 -2.68 13.97
C LEU A 219 -10.04 -2.80 13.66
N PRO A 220 -9.48 -1.96 12.78
CA PRO A 220 -8.06 -1.94 12.50
C PRO A 220 -7.24 -1.67 13.77
N ASN A 221 -6.00 -2.18 13.80
CA ASN A 221 -5.07 -1.89 14.89
C ASN A 221 -4.77 -0.38 14.99
N THR A 222 -4.47 0.11 16.20
CA THR A 222 -4.24 1.54 16.46
C THR A 222 -3.15 2.15 15.56
N PRO A 223 -1.98 1.52 15.36
CA PRO A 223 -0.97 2.04 14.43
C PRO A 223 -1.51 2.27 13.01
N ALA A 224 -2.29 1.34 12.47
CA ALA A 224 -2.93 1.46 11.15
C ALA A 224 -4.02 2.54 11.13
N LEU A 225 -4.85 2.62 12.17
CA LEU A 225 -5.91 3.64 12.31
C LEU A 225 -5.38 5.07 12.38
N VAL A 226 -4.12 5.27 12.75
CA VAL A 226 -3.53 6.61 12.83
C VAL A 226 -2.61 6.88 11.65
N THR A 227 -1.71 5.96 11.31
CA THR A 227 -0.70 6.14 10.26
C THR A 227 -1.34 6.34 8.88
N PHE A 228 -2.34 5.53 8.53
CA PHE A 228 -2.93 5.57 7.18
C PHE A 228 -3.84 6.79 6.97
N PRO A 229 -4.70 7.19 7.93
CA PRO A 229 -5.30 8.52 7.91
C PRO A 229 -4.27 9.64 7.85
N PHE A 230 -3.25 9.66 8.69
CA PHE A 230 -2.25 10.72 8.64
C PHE A 230 -1.62 10.85 7.23
N ALA A 231 -1.26 9.72 6.60
CA ALA A 231 -0.78 9.70 5.23
C ALA A 231 -1.80 10.24 4.22
N PHE A 232 -3.06 9.83 4.32
CA PHE A 232 -4.13 10.35 3.48
C PHE A 232 -4.30 11.87 3.61
N TRP A 233 -4.35 12.41 4.83
CA TRP A 233 -4.51 13.86 5.01
C TRP A 233 -3.26 14.63 4.59
N MET A 234 -2.05 14.07 4.74
CA MET A 234 -0.83 14.66 4.17
C MET A 234 -0.97 14.82 2.66
N GLY A 235 -1.43 13.78 1.95
CA GLY A 235 -1.70 13.86 0.51
C GLY A 235 -2.80 14.86 0.15
N TRP A 236 -3.85 14.93 0.96
CA TRP A 236 -4.91 15.94 0.82
C TRP A 236 -4.35 17.37 0.95
N MET A 237 -3.45 17.61 1.90
CA MET A 237 -2.80 18.91 2.09
C MET A 237 -1.81 19.23 0.97
N MET A 238 -1.00 18.27 0.52
CA MET A 238 -0.12 18.45 -0.63
C MET A 238 -0.90 18.82 -1.90
N GLN A 239 -2.10 18.25 -2.10
CA GLN A 239 -2.94 18.64 -3.25
C GLN A 239 -3.51 20.06 -3.13
N ARG A 240 -3.51 20.68 -1.94
CA ARG A 240 -3.80 22.12 -1.78
C ARG A 240 -2.69 22.98 -2.38
N GLN A 241 -1.48 22.45 -2.44
CA GLN A 241 -0.26 23.19 -2.71
C GLN A 241 0.63 22.42 -3.69
N MET A 242 0.27 22.47 -4.97
CA MET A 242 0.94 21.69 -6.02
C MET A 242 2.46 21.94 -6.10
N HIS A 243 2.93 23.14 -5.77
CA HIS A 243 4.35 23.50 -5.74
C HIS A 243 5.20 22.67 -4.76
N VAL A 244 4.58 22.04 -3.75
CA VAL A 244 5.26 21.12 -2.82
C VAL A 244 5.88 19.94 -3.58
N LEU A 245 5.26 19.48 -4.67
CA LEU A 245 5.80 18.40 -5.49
C LEU A 245 7.13 18.80 -6.15
N ASP A 246 7.26 20.07 -6.55
CA ASP A 246 8.49 20.61 -7.15
C ASP A 246 9.59 20.84 -6.10
N GLN A 247 9.21 21.19 -4.87
CA GLN A 247 10.16 21.26 -3.76
C GLN A 247 10.72 19.87 -3.40
N LEU A 248 9.87 18.84 -3.34
CA LEU A 248 10.29 17.46 -3.11
C LEU A 248 11.22 16.94 -4.21
N LYS A 249 11.03 17.39 -5.46
CA LYS A 249 11.96 17.13 -6.56
C LYS A 249 13.37 17.68 -6.28
N GLY A 250 13.54 18.75 -5.51
CA GLY A 250 14.85 19.30 -5.17
C GLY A 250 15.63 18.48 -4.13
N VAL A 251 14.93 17.66 -3.32
CA VAL A 251 15.52 16.95 -2.16
C VAL A 251 15.33 15.44 -2.19
N TRP A 252 14.93 14.88 -3.33
CA TRP A 252 14.60 13.46 -3.43
C TRP A 252 15.76 12.54 -2.99
N PHE A 253 16.99 12.89 -3.37
CA PHE A 253 18.18 12.09 -3.07
C PHE A 253 18.54 12.13 -1.59
N ILE A 254 18.33 13.27 -0.92
CA ILE A 254 18.53 13.41 0.53
C ILE A 254 17.50 12.53 1.26
N ASN A 255 16.23 12.62 0.88
CA ASN A 255 15.17 11.83 1.49
C ASN A 255 15.37 10.32 1.29
N LEU A 256 15.79 9.88 0.09
CA LEU A 256 16.12 8.47 -0.15
C LEU A 256 17.38 8.02 0.59
N GLY A 257 18.40 8.88 0.69
CA GLY A 257 19.61 8.60 1.48
C GLY A 257 19.30 8.42 2.96
N LEU A 258 18.51 9.32 3.55
CA LEU A 258 18.03 9.21 4.93
C LEU A 258 17.16 7.96 5.12
N ALA A 259 16.30 7.64 4.15
CA ALA A 259 15.48 6.43 4.22
C ALA A 259 16.32 5.15 4.21
N ALA A 260 17.34 5.07 3.35
CA ALA A 260 18.25 3.95 3.28
C ALA A 260 19.06 3.78 4.57
N LEU A 261 19.61 4.88 5.11
CA LEU A 261 20.34 4.88 6.39
C LEU A 261 19.44 4.44 7.55
N ALA A 262 18.21 4.97 7.62
CA ALA A 262 17.27 4.61 8.66
C ALA A 262 16.82 3.15 8.55
N THR A 263 16.66 2.63 7.32
CA THR A 263 16.35 1.21 7.09
C THR A 263 17.50 0.30 7.52
N ALA A 264 18.75 0.69 7.26
CA ALA A 264 19.91 -0.03 7.80
C ALA A 264 19.90 -0.01 9.34
N GLY A 265 19.55 1.12 9.96
CA GLY A 265 19.32 1.25 11.40
C GLY A 265 18.24 0.29 11.92
N CYS A 266 17.13 0.13 11.20
CA CYS A 266 16.11 -0.88 11.52
C CYS A 266 16.72 -2.29 11.52
N PHE A 267 17.47 -2.68 10.48
CA PHE A 267 18.08 -4.01 10.41
C PHE A 267 19.12 -4.27 11.50
N VAL A 268 19.85 -3.24 11.95
CA VAL A 268 20.74 -3.36 13.13
C VAL A 268 19.95 -3.68 14.41
N LEU A 269 18.71 -3.16 14.53
CA LEU A 269 17.89 -3.33 15.71
C LEU A 269 17.06 -4.62 15.72
N VAL A 270 16.53 -5.04 14.56
CA VAL A 270 15.57 -6.17 14.46
C VAL A 270 16.02 -7.31 13.54
N GLY A 271 17.16 -7.19 12.86
CA GLY A 271 17.67 -8.18 11.92
C GLY A 271 16.91 -8.24 10.59
N PHE A 272 17.46 -9.01 9.64
CA PHE A 272 16.90 -9.17 8.29
C PHE A 272 15.68 -10.11 8.23
N SER A 273 15.51 -10.99 9.21
CA SER A 273 14.43 -11.97 9.26
C SER A 273 13.52 -11.68 10.46
N PRO A 274 12.19 -11.84 10.32
CA PRO A 274 11.28 -11.58 11.42
C PRO A 274 11.47 -12.60 12.53
N ASP A 275 11.73 -12.12 13.75
CA ASP A 275 11.56 -12.92 14.96
C ASP A 275 10.20 -12.56 15.58
N LEU A 276 9.29 -13.54 15.58
CA LEU A 276 7.90 -13.36 16.02
C LEU A 276 7.77 -13.14 17.53
N MET A 277 8.80 -13.51 18.30
CA MET A 277 8.82 -13.38 19.75
C MET A 277 9.77 -12.28 20.25
N MET A 278 10.40 -11.54 19.32
CA MET A 278 11.36 -10.50 19.68
C MET A 278 10.75 -9.46 20.62
N ALA A 279 11.37 -9.32 21.79
CA ALA A 279 11.11 -8.25 22.74
C ALA A 279 12.30 -7.28 22.74
N LEU A 280 12.08 -6.04 22.31
CA LEU A 280 13.06 -4.97 22.41
C LEU A 280 12.96 -4.28 23.77
N THR A 281 14.08 -3.79 24.29
CA THR A 281 14.06 -2.82 25.40
C THR A 281 13.36 -1.54 24.94
N GLU A 282 12.78 -0.78 25.87
CA GLU A 282 12.07 0.47 25.55
C GLU A 282 12.91 1.43 24.70
N MET A 283 14.21 1.55 25.01
CA MET A 283 15.15 2.35 24.23
C MET A 283 15.29 1.84 22.79
N LYS A 284 15.51 0.54 22.59
CA LYS A 284 15.63 -0.06 21.25
C LYS A 284 14.32 0.05 20.47
N LYS A 285 13.18 -0.08 21.16
CA LYS A 285 11.85 0.08 20.57
C LYS A 285 11.61 1.50 20.08
N ALA A 286 11.97 2.51 20.88
CA ALA A 286 11.89 3.92 20.49
C ALA A 286 12.80 4.24 19.30
N LEU A 287 14.05 3.76 19.33
CA LEU A 287 15.01 3.91 18.21
C LEU A 287 14.50 3.23 16.93
N PHE A 288 13.94 2.02 17.05
CA PHE A 288 13.36 1.31 15.92
C PHE A 288 12.17 2.05 15.33
N GLY A 289 11.25 2.53 16.18
CA GLY A 289 10.10 3.32 15.74
C GLY A 289 10.50 4.61 15.01
N LEU A 290 11.53 5.31 15.53
CA LEU A 290 12.07 6.51 14.88
C LEU A 290 12.73 6.18 13.54
N ALA A 291 13.58 5.15 13.49
CA ALA A 291 14.22 4.70 12.27
C ALA A 291 13.19 4.28 11.21
N LEU A 292 12.16 3.52 11.61
CA LEU A 292 11.08 3.13 10.73
C LEU A 292 10.28 4.34 10.22
N GLY A 293 10.01 5.32 11.09
CA GLY A 293 9.33 6.57 10.72
C GLY A 293 10.12 7.37 9.68
N VAL A 294 11.44 7.52 9.88
CA VAL A 294 12.33 8.19 8.91
C VAL A 294 12.42 7.39 7.59
N ALA A 295 12.54 6.06 7.66
CA ALA A 295 12.53 5.20 6.48
C ALA A 295 11.24 5.33 5.68
N MET A 296 10.08 5.17 6.34
CA MET A 296 8.75 5.26 5.74
C MET A 296 8.57 6.58 4.99
N TRP A 297 8.77 7.70 5.67
CA TRP A 297 8.49 9.01 5.10
C TRP A 297 9.58 9.52 4.17
N GLY A 298 10.84 9.13 4.41
CA GLY A 298 11.95 9.37 3.50
C GLY A 298 11.74 8.66 2.16
N PHE A 299 11.29 7.41 2.15
CA PHE A 299 10.91 6.72 0.92
C PHE A 299 9.70 7.37 0.25
N ILE A 300 8.63 7.71 0.99
CA ILE A 300 7.44 8.36 0.42
C ILE A 300 7.81 9.67 -0.30
N PHE A 301 8.44 10.60 0.41
CA PHE A 301 8.79 11.91 -0.15
C PHE A 301 9.94 11.83 -1.16
N GLY A 302 10.90 10.94 -0.92
CA GLY A 302 11.99 10.65 -1.85
C GLY A 302 11.50 10.08 -3.17
N PHE A 303 10.58 9.11 -3.17
CA PHE A 303 10.01 8.57 -4.40
C PHE A 303 9.06 9.55 -5.10
N ILE A 304 8.28 10.35 -4.37
CA ILE A 304 7.51 11.44 -4.98
C ILE A 304 8.46 12.40 -5.72
N GLY A 305 9.52 12.86 -5.06
CA GLY A 305 10.52 13.74 -5.66
C GLY A 305 11.27 13.11 -6.84
N LEU A 306 11.67 11.85 -6.73
CA LEU A 306 12.37 11.10 -7.78
C LEU A 306 11.51 10.95 -9.03
N PHE A 307 10.24 10.57 -8.87
CA PHE A 307 9.32 10.43 -10.00
C PHE A 307 8.97 11.79 -10.60
N GLN A 308 8.85 12.85 -9.81
CA GLN A 308 8.73 14.22 -10.32
C GLN A 308 9.98 14.66 -11.10
N ALA A 309 11.18 14.20 -10.71
CA ALA A 309 12.42 14.51 -11.39
C ALA A 309 12.56 13.78 -12.73
N LEU A 310 12.27 12.48 -12.76
CA LEU A 310 12.63 11.59 -13.87
C LEU A 310 11.44 11.15 -14.75
N MET A 311 10.24 11.10 -14.18
CA MET A 311 9.06 10.47 -14.80
C MET A 311 7.92 11.46 -15.06
N ASN A 312 8.22 12.76 -15.06
CA ASN A 312 7.22 13.81 -15.33
C ASN A 312 7.02 14.07 -16.84
N HIS A 313 6.85 13.00 -17.61
CA HIS A 313 6.58 13.06 -19.05
C HIS A 313 5.52 12.03 -19.43
N HIS A 314 4.84 12.25 -20.55
CA HIS A 314 3.86 11.29 -21.05
C HIS A 314 4.54 9.95 -21.41
N SER A 315 4.05 8.85 -20.85
CA SER A 315 4.46 7.49 -21.22
C SER A 315 3.24 6.58 -21.35
N PRO A 316 3.01 5.95 -22.53
CA PRO A 316 1.90 5.03 -22.71
C PRO A 316 2.04 3.75 -21.87
N VAL A 317 3.27 3.36 -21.54
CA VAL A 317 3.56 2.19 -20.68
C VAL A 317 3.12 2.48 -19.25
N TRP A 318 3.61 3.56 -18.65
CA TRP A 318 3.19 3.98 -17.31
C TRP A 318 1.69 4.24 -17.24
N ARG A 319 1.14 4.79 -18.31
CA ARG A 319 -0.31 4.98 -18.47
C ARG A 319 -1.06 3.65 -18.36
N TYR A 320 -0.63 2.64 -19.10
CA TYR A 320 -1.26 1.32 -19.10
C TYR A 320 -1.13 0.64 -17.74
N LEU A 321 0.06 0.66 -17.14
CA LEU A 321 0.32 0.06 -15.82
C LEU A 321 -0.49 0.74 -14.71
N ALA A 322 -0.57 2.07 -14.70
CA ALA A 322 -1.38 2.81 -13.73
C ALA A 322 -2.89 2.51 -13.89
N ASP A 323 -3.33 2.24 -15.12
CA ASP A 323 -4.70 1.91 -15.44
C ASP A 323 -5.05 0.44 -15.13
N SER A 324 -4.08 -0.47 -15.20
CA SER A 324 -4.24 -1.88 -14.77
C SER A 324 -4.07 -2.05 -13.27
N SER A 325 -3.51 -1.05 -12.58
CA SER A 325 -3.14 -1.15 -11.18
C SER A 325 -4.25 -1.68 -10.26
N TYR A 326 -5.47 -1.18 -10.46
CA TYR A 326 -6.56 -1.58 -9.56
C TYR A 326 -6.96 -3.05 -9.76
N TRP A 327 -6.95 -3.55 -11.00
CA TRP A 327 -7.24 -4.95 -11.26
C TRP A 327 -6.16 -5.88 -10.71
N VAL A 328 -4.89 -5.55 -10.99
CA VAL A 328 -3.75 -6.33 -10.48
C VAL A 328 -3.80 -6.41 -8.95
N TYR A 329 -4.08 -5.31 -8.26
CA TYR A 329 -4.31 -5.32 -6.81
C TYR A 329 -5.38 -6.36 -6.38
N LEU A 330 -6.52 -6.40 -7.05
CA LEU A 330 -7.64 -7.26 -6.66
C LEU A 330 -7.34 -8.76 -6.80
N VAL A 331 -6.59 -9.15 -7.83
CA VAL A 331 -6.50 -10.58 -8.22
C VAL A 331 -5.10 -11.19 -8.16
N HIS A 332 -4.04 -10.42 -7.86
CA HIS A 332 -2.69 -10.98 -7.86
C HIS A 332 -2.45 -12.00 -6.76
N LEU A 333 -3.03 -11.81 -5.57
CA LEU A 333 -2.61 -12.59 -4.41
C LEU A 333 -2.96 -14.09 -4.54
N PRO A 334 -4.19 -14.50 -4.95
CA PRO A 334 -4.48 -15.91 -5.19
C PRO A 334 -3.57 -16.55 -6.24
N LEU A 335 -3.24 -15.82 -7.31
CA LEU A 335 -2.33 -16.32 -8.36
C LEU A 335 -0.91 -16.48 -7.83
N VAL A 336 -0.38 -15.48 -7.11
CA VAL A 336 0.97 -15.56 -6.52
C VAL A 336 1.06 -16.71 -5.54
N VAL A 337 0.08 -16.88 -4.65
CA VAL A 337 0.05 -17.99 -3.68
C VAL A 337 -0.06 -19.34 -4.39
N THR A 338 -0.86 -19.43 -5.46
CA THR A 338 -0.94 -20.65 -6.29
C THR A 338 0.44 -21.04 -6.83
N LEU A 339 1.19 -20.07 -7.38
CA LEU A 339 2.53 -20.32 -7.90
C LEU A 339 3.53 -20.65 -6.79
N GLN A 340 3.41 -20.02 -5.62
CA GLN A 340 4.24 -20.36 -4.44
C GLN A 340 4.01 -21.81 -4.00
N ILE A 341 2.75 -22.26 -3.90
CA ILE A 341 2.44 -23.66 -3.54
C ILE A 341 2.89 -24.61 -4.65
N TRP A 342 2.70 -24.25 -5.92
CA TRP A 342 3.11 -25.11 -7.03
C TRP A 342 4.63 -25.33 -7.13
N MET A 343 5.42 -24.33 -6.72
CA MET A 343 6.88 -24.34 -6.82
C MET A 343 7.59 -24.64 -5.48
N PHE A 344 6.84 -24.92 -4.41
CA PHE A 344 7.37 -24.89 -3.05
C PHE A 344 8.48 -25.91 -2.79
N ASP A 345 8.43 -27.07 -3.46
CA ASP A 345 9.35 -28.20 -3.32
C ASP A 345 10.39 -28.28 -4.45
N TRP A 346 10.36 -27.37 -5.42
CA TRP A 346 11.32 -27.36 -6.52
C TRP A 346 12.74 -27.13 -5.99
N VAL A 347 13.72 -27.86 -6.53
CA VAL A 347 15.13 -27.74 -6.15
C VAL A 347 15.78 -26.56 -6.89
N LEU A 348 15.36 -25.35 -6.55
CA LEU A 348 15.88 -24.09 -7.08
C LEU A 348 16.07 -23.07 -5.94
N PRO A 349 17.04 -22.15 -6.03
CA PRO A 349 17.18 -21.06 -5.07
C PRO A 349 15.92 -20.17 -5.01
N ALA A 350 15.61 -19.65 -3.83
CA ALA A 350 14.46 -18.78 -3.57
C ALA A 350 14.40 -17.58 -4.53
N GLU A 351 15.55 -16.96 -4.84
CA GLU A 351 15.65 -15.84 -5.77
C GLU A 351 15.20 -16.23 -7.18
N VAL A 352 15.55 -17.43 -7.63
CA VAL A 352 15.17 -17.94 -8.96
C VAL A 352 13.66 -18.21 -8.97
N LYS A 353 13.12 -18.83 -7.91
CA LYS A 353 11.68 -19.06 -7.77
C LYS A 353 10.90 -17.74 -7.76
N LEU A 354 11.38 -16.72 -7.05
CA LEU A 354 10.78 -15.37 -7.06
C LEU A 354 10.70 -14.81 -8.48
N VAL A 355 11.80 -14.86 -9.24
CA VAL A 355 11.83 -14.36 -10.62
C VAL A 355 10.84 -15.12 -11.50
N LEU A 356 10.80 -16.46 -11.39
CA LEU A 356 9.84 -17.28 -12.14
C LEU A 356 8.38 -16.96 -11.77
N ILE A 357 8.07 -16.84 -10.48
CA ILE A 357 6.73 -16.44 -10.02
C ILE A 357 6.32 -15.10 -10.64
N LEU A 358 7.23 -14.11 -10.65
CA LEU A 358 6.94 -12.80 -11.23
C LEU A 358 6.80 -12.84 -12.76
N LEU A 359 7.67 -13.59 -13.44
CA LEU A 359 7.64 -13.77 -14.91
C LEU A 359 6.38 -14.49 -15.38
N ILE A 360 5.78 -15.35 -14.55
CA ILE A 360 4.52 -16.04 -14.86
C ILE A 360 3.32 -15.18 -14.44
N ALA A 361 3.31 -14.66 -13.22
CA ALA A 361 2.19 -13.92 -12.67
C ALA A 361 1.93 -12.63 -13.44
N MET A 362 2.97 -11.84 -13.73
CA MET A 362 2.79 -10.52 -14.33
C MET A 362 2.12 -10.57 -15.71
N PRO A 363 2.54 -11.42 -16.67
CA PRO A 363 1.83 -11.57 -17.93
C PRO A 363 0.37 -12.00 -17.76
N ILE A 364 0.09 -12.98 -16.89
CA ILE A 364 -1.28 -13.45 -16.64
C ILE A 364 -2.15 -12.31 -16.07
N LEU A 365 -1.62 -11.52 -15.14
CA LEU A 365 -2.33 -10.40 -14.53
C LEU A 365 -2.60 -9.26 -15.52
N LEU A 366 -1.64 -8.96 -16.40
CA LEU A 366 -1.80 -7.92 -17.42
C LEU A 366 -2.72 -8.38 -18.57
N VAL A 367 -2.62 -9.65 -18.99
CA VAL A 367 -3.51 -10.24 -20.01
C VAL A 367 -4.94 -10.32 -19.48
N SER A 368 -5.14 -10.79 -18.24
CA SER A 368 -6.49 -10.81 -17.62
C SER A 368 -7.08 -9.41 -17.50
N TYR A 369 -6.28 -8.39 -17.14
CA TYR A 369 -6.74 -7.00 -17.20
C TYR A 369 -7.16 -6.59 -18.62
N HIS A 370 -6.34 -6.93 -19.62
CA HIS A 370 -6.56 -6.54 -21.00
C HIS A 370 -7.86 -7.12 -21.55
N LEU A 371 -8.14 -8.39 -21.24
CA LEU A 371 -9.29 -9.14 -21.75
C LEU A 371 -10.56 -8.90 -20.93
N LEU A 372 -10.46 -8.99 -19.60
CA LEU A 372 -11.63 -9.04 -18.72
C LEU A 372 -12.06 -7.66 -18.23
N VAL A 373 -11.19 -6.66 -18.24
CA VAL A 373 -11.46 -5.35 -17.60
C VAL A 373 -11.46 -4.21 -18.60
N ARG A 374 -10.39 -4.04 -19.38
CA ARG A 374 -10.11 -2.80 -20.12
C ARG A 374 -11.29 -2.29 -20.95
N GLY A 375 -11.94 -3.18 -21.71
CA GLY A 375 -13.08 -2.87 -22.57
C GLY A 375 -14.45 -3.27 -22.04
N THR A 376 -14.56 -3.78 -20.81
CA THR A 376 -15.78 -4.43 -20.30
C THR A 376 -16.51 -3.57 -19.26
N PHE A 377 -17.68 -4.03 -18.84
CA PHE A 377 -18.43 -3.46 -17.71
C PHE A 377 -17.61 -3.44 -16.41
N ILE A 378 -16.73 -4.42 -16.19
CA ILE A 378 -15.81 -4.44 -15.03
C ILE A 378 -14.89 -3.21 -15.07
N GLY A 379 -14.33 -2.88 -16.24
CA GLY A 379 -13.54 -1.66 -16.42
C GLY A 379 -14.34 -0.39 -16.16
N TRP A 380 -15.62 -0.36 -16.53
CA TRP A 380 -16.49 0.78 -16.21
C TRP A 380 -16.69 0.95 -14.70
N ILE A 381 -16.95 -0.14 -13.97
CA ILE A 381 -17.06 -0.10 -12.50
C ILE A 381 -15.73 0.35 -11.87
N LEU A 382 -14.63 -0.33 -12.19
CA LEU A 382 -13.34 -0.14 -11.51
C LEU A 382 -12.69 1.20 -11.88
N ASN A 383 -12.70 1.57 -13.15
CA ASN A 383 -11.99 2.75 -13.67
C ASN A 383 -12.91 3.96 -13.91
N GLY A 384 -14.23 3.77 -13.90
CA GLY A 384 -15.22 4.80 -14.23
C GLY A 384 -15.37 5.12 -15.70
N ARG A 385 -14.68 4.38 -16.57
CA ARG A 385 -14.73 4.49 -18.02
C ARG A 385 -14.23 3.19 -18.64
N THR A 386 -14.82 2.81 -19.77
CA THR A 386 -14.26 1.77 -20.62
C THR A 386 -13.15 2.36 -21.48
N LYS A 387 -12.19 1.54 -21.88
CA LYS A 387 -11.17 1.89 -22.86
C LYS A 387 -11.17 0.86 -23.97
N PRO A 388 -10.96 1.27 -25.22
CA PRO A 388 -10.86 0.31 -26.31
C PRO A 388 -9.71 -0.67 -26.06
N VAL A 389 -9.99 -1.96 -26.29
CA VAL A 389 -9.05 -3.08 -26.19
C VAL A 389 -8.09 -3.04 -27.37
N PHE A 390 -8.64 -2.88 -28.58
CA PHE A 390 -7.92 -2.69 -29.83
C PHE A 390 -8.03 -1.22 -30.28
N ARG A 391 -6.93 -0.64 -30.79
CA ARG A 391 -7.04 0.62 -31.55
C ARG A 391 -7.93 0.31 -32.75
N ARG A 392 -9.06 1.03 -32.88
CA ARG A 392 -9.76 1.08 -34.17
C ARG A 392 -8.74 1.61 -35.18
N LYS A 393 -8.39 0.77 -36.16
CA LYS A 393 -7.56 1.20 -37.30
C LYS A 393 -8.31 2.25 -38.09
#